data_AF-A0A6C0DGS9-F1
#
_entry.id   AF-A0A6C0DGS9-F1
#
_cell.length_a   1.000
_cell.length_b   1.000
_cell.length_c   1.000
_cell.angle_alpha   90.00
_cell.angle_beta   90.00
_cell.angle_gamma   90.00
#
_symmetry.space_group_name_H-M   'P 1'
#
loop_
_entity.id
_entity.type
_entity.pdbx_description
1 polymer ?
#
loop_
_entity_poly.entity_id
_entity_poly.type
_entity_poly.pdbx_seq_one_letter_code
_entity_poly.pdbx_strand_id
1 'polypeptide(L)'
;MNLTSDELCTILDYMPDTLVELNIFNNRITYLPLSLCSMFPFLQILDCGQNKLTELPILPKTLIHLRCFGNVGITKLPELPSTLAVLDCWLCNLTVLPPLPEGLLELDCAHNKLTVLPTIPKSLEIITYDYNSLGFLNSPTIDDFHAMEQLKEAGRNILPLIHPLSEQNPIGLNDDVMSVIASFLTDKQGLIQTQLNQLKTSYLTLCGYPRIEI
;
A
#
# COMPACT_ATOMS: atom_id res chain seq x y z
N MET A 1 1.59 27.08 -15.17
CA MET A 1 2.18 28.43 -14.97
C MET A 1 3.62 28.21 -14.52
N ASN A 2 4.37 29.24 -14.13
CA ASN A 2 5.74 29.05 -13.66
C ASN A 2 5.94 29.70 -12.29
N LEU A 3 5.02 29.41 -11.38
CA LEU A 3 4.94 30.02 -10.06
C LEU A 3 6.11 29.60 -9.17
N THR A 4 6.64 30.57 -8.44
CA THR A 4 7.57 30.38 -7.31
C THR A 4 6.79 30.26 -5.99
N SER A 5 7.46 29.83 -4.93
CA SER A 5 6.84 29.72 -3.60
C SER A 5 6.37 31.07 -3.04
N ASP A 6 7.11 32.15 -3.25
CA ASP A 6 6.75 33.50 -2.78
C ASP A 6 5.51 34.04 -3.49
N GLU A 7 5.43 33.80 -4.81
CA GLU A 7 4.23 34.13 -5.60
C GLU A 7 3.04 33.29 -5.15
N LEU A 8 3.23 32.00 -4.86
CA LEU A 8 2.18 31.16 -4.30
C LEU A 8 1.68 31.71 -2.96
N CYS A 9 2.57 32.01 -2.00
CA CYS A 9 2.17 32.57 -0.71
C CYS A 9 1.33 33.84 -0.89
N THR A 10 1.77 34.74 -1.76
CA THR A 10 1.04 35.96 -2.09
C THR A 10 -0.36 35.66 -2.63
N ILE A 11 -0.49 34.65 -3.50
CA ILE A 11 -1.80 34.23 -4.04
C ILE A 11 -2.70 33.64 -2.94
N LEU A 12 -2.13 32.79 -2.07
CA LEU A 12 -2.87 32.09 -1.02
C LEU A 12 -3.47 33.08 0.01
N ASP A 13 -2.83 34.23 0.25
CA ASP A 13 -3.35 35.27 1.14
C ASP A 13 -4.69 35.88 0.68
N TYR A 14 -5.04 35.72 -0.60
CA TYR A 14 -6.31 36.21 -1.17
C TYR A 14 -7.32 35.08 -1.44
N MET A 15 -6.97 33.83 -1.15
CA MET A 15 -7.87 32.69 -1.33
C MET A 15 -8.80 32.56 -0.11
N PRO A 16 -10.07 32.16 -0.31
CA PRO A 16 -10.98 31.94 0.80
C PRO A 16 -10.55 30.71 1.63
N ASP A 17 -10.78 30.75 2.93
CA ASP A 17 -10.55 29.62 3.84
C ASP A 17 -11.42 28.40 3.51
N THR A 18 -12.52 28.61 2.77
CA THR A 18 -13.41 27.57 2.22
C THR A 18 -12.85 26.85 0.99
N LEU A 19 -11.59 27.07 0.61
CA LEU A 19 -10.97 26.41 -0.53
C LEU A 19 -10.96 24.88 -0.35
N VAL A 20 -11.52 24.17 -1.32
CA VAL A 20 -11.63 22.69 -1.29
C VAL A 20 -10.55 22.02 -2.13
N GLU A 21 -10.07 22.68 -3.18
CA GLU A 21 -9.06 22.16 -4.09
C GLU A 21 -7.97 23.21 -4.32
N LEU A 22 -6.72 22.80 -4.17
CA LEU A 22 -5.54 23.57 -4.51
C LEU A 22 -4.71 22.80 -5.52
N ASN A 23 -4.73 23.26 -6.77
CA ASN A 23 -3.91 22.71 -7.84
C ASN A 23 -2.80 23.68 -8.21
N ILE A 24 -1.57 23.26 -7.93
CA ILE A 24 -0.32 23.99 -8.17
C ILE A 24 0.66 23.10 -8.93
N PHE A 25 0.15 22.12 -9.67
CA PHE A 25 0.88 21.20 -10.51
C PHE A 25 1.81 21.92 -11.50
N ASN A 26 3.00 21.35 -11.72
CA ASN A 26 3.95 21.77 -12.74
C ASN A 26 4.34 23.26 -12.64
N ASN A 27 4.90 23.64 -11.49
CA ASN A 27 5.47 24.96 -11.22
C ASN A 27 6.92 24.84 -10.72
N ARG A 28 7.45 25.88 -10.07
CA ARG A 28 8.81 25.90 -9.49
C ARG A 28 8.78 26.04 -7.98
N ILE A 29 7.74 25.53 -7.34
CA ILE A 29 7.51 25.70 -5.91
C ILE A 29 8.52 24.83 -5.16
N THR A 30 9.21 25.44 -4.21
CA THR A 30 10.22 24.81 -3.35
C THR A 30 9.72 24.54 -1.94
N TYR A 31 8.66 25.24 -1.50
CA TYR A 31 7.96 24.97 -0.25
C TYR A 31 6.48 25.35 -0.35
N LEU A 32 5.65 24.69 0.45
CA LEU A 32 4.30 25.16 0.79
C LEU A 32 4.35 25.84 2.15
N PRO A 33 3.49 26.83 2.43
CA PRO A 33 3.48 27.48 3.74
C PRO A 33 3.17 26.46 4.85
N LEU A 34 3.92 26.50 5.96
CA LEU A 34 3.69 25.61 7.10
C LEU A 34 2.28 25.79 7.72
N SER A 35 1.68 26.96 7.52
CA SER A 35 0.31 27.30 7.92
C SER A 35 -0.78 26.78 6.97
N LEU A 36 -0.46 26.03 5.92
CA LEU A 36 -1.42 25.55 4.92
C LEU A 36 -2.63 24.85 5.57
N CYS A 37 -2.39 23.97 6.56
CA CYS A 37 -3.45 23.26 7.29
C CYS A 37 -4.41 24.20 8.04
N SER A 38 -3.91 25.31 8.59
CA SER A 38 -4.76 26.29 9.29
C SER A 38 -5.41 27.29 8.36
N MET A 39 -4.77 27.60 7.21
CA MET A 39 -5.30 28.52 6.20
C MET A 39 -6.48 27.92 5.44
N PHE A 40 -6.42 26.61 5.13
CA PHE A 40 -7.45 25.92 4.34
C PHE A 40 -7.91 24.65 5.09
N PRO A 41 -8.66 24.79 6.20
CA PRO A 41 -9.10 23.65 7.01
C PRO A 41 -10.09 22.73 6.29
N PHE A 42 -10.68 23.17 5.17
CA PHE A 42 -11.64 22.43 4.35
C PHE A 42 -11.04 21.84 3.06
N LEU A 43 -9.72 21.93 2.89
CA LEU A 43 -9.05 21.44 1.68
C LEU A 43 -9.13 19.91 1.59
N GLN A 44 -9.71 19.42 0.50
CA GLN A 44 -9.88 17.99 0.21
C GLN A 44 -8.93 17.49 -0.88
N ILE A 45 -8.51 18.35 -1.80
CA ILE A 45 -7.64 17.98 -2.91
C ILE A 45 -6.42 18.90 -2.93
N LEU A 46 -5.24 18.30 -2.84
CA LEU A 46 -3.97 19.01 -3.01
C LEU A 46 -3.18 18.33 -4.13
N ASP A 47 -3.04 19.04 -5.25
CA ASP A 47 -2.13 18.65 -6.33
C ASP A 47 -0.94 19.60 -6.36
N CYS A 48 0.18 19.09 -5.88
CA CYS A 48 1.48 19.76 -5.86
C CYS A 48 2.55 19.02 -6.66
N GLY A 49 2.12 18.14 -7.57
CA GLY A 49 3.03 17.36 -8.41
C GLY A 49 3.89 18.21 -9.33
N GLN A 50 5.01 17.65 -9.81
CA GLN A 50 5.98 18.27 -10.70
C GLN A 50 6.46 19.66 -10.21
N ASN A 51 6.87 19.74 -8.95
CA ASN A 51 7.50 20.92 -8.37
C ASN A 51 8.93 20.60 -7.91
N LYS A 52 9.49 21.44 -7.04
CA LYS A 52 10.82 21.28 -6.45
C LYS A 52 10.73 21.22 -4.92
N LEU A 53 9.61 20.71 -4.40
CA LEU A 53 9.39 20.59 -2.96
C LEU A 53 10.43 19.65 -2.36
N THR A 54 10.93 20.02 -1.17
CA THR A 54 11.82 19.18 -0.36
C THR A 54 11.09 18.50 0.80
N GLU A 55 9.91 19.02 1.14
CA GLU A 55 9.04 18.51 2.19
C GLU A 55 7.59 18.97 1.95
N LEU A 56 6.65 18.30 2.61
CA LEU A 56 5.25 18.74 2.70
C LEU A 56 4.96 19.25 4.11
N PRO A 57 4.13 20.28 4.27
CA PRO A 57 3.69 20.75 5.58
C PRO A 57 2.73 19.74 6.22
N ILE A 58 2.29 20.01 7.44
CA ILE A 58 1.18 19.27 8.04
C ILE A 58 -0.04 19.35 7.12
N LEU A 59 -0.64 18.20 6.83
CA LEU A 59 -1.77 18.09 5.92
C LEU A 59 -3.09 18.43 6.64
N PRO A 60 -4.04 19.10 5.98
CA PRO A 60 -5.41 19.26 6.47
C PRO A 60 -6.04 17.90 6.79
N LYS A 61 -6.72 17.79 7.94
CA LYS A 61 -7.40 16.54 8.35
C LYS A 61 -8.56 16.13 7.43
N THR A 62 -8.99 17.02 6.56
CA THR A 62 -10.06 16.85 5.57
C THR A 62 -9.54 16.37 4.21
N LEU A 63 -8.22 16.25 4.03
CA LEU A 63 -7.62 15.92 2.74
C LEU A 63 -7.98 14.48 2.30
N ILE A 64 -8.56 14.37 1.11
CA ILE A 64 -9.00 13.12 0.49
C ILE A 64 -8.00 12.68 -0.59
N HIS A 65 -7.51 13.63 -1.40
CA HIS A 65 -6.55 13.36 -2.48
C HIS A 65 -5.26 14.17 -2.27
N LEU A 66 -4.13 13.47 -2.26
CA LEU A 66 -2.81 14.07 -2.26
C LEU A 66 -2.03 13.59 -3.47
N ARG A 67 -1.68 14.52 -4.37
CA ARG A 67 -0.74 14.28 -5.46
C ARG A 67 0.51 15.14 -5.24
N CYS A 68 1.63 14.49 -4.97
CA CYS A 68 2.92 15.14 -4.74
C CYS A 68 4.02 14.61 -5.66
N PHE A 69 3.65 13.83 -6.68
CA PHE A 69 4.56 13.15 -7.59
C PHE A 69 5.60 14.05 -8.27
N GLY A 70 6.76 13.50 -8.61
CA GLY A 70 7.83 14.22 -9.30
C GLY A 70 8.54 15.28 -8.46
N ASN A 71 8.26 15.37 -7.17
CA ASN A 71 9.02 16.20 -6.23
C ASN A 71 10.21 15.41 -5.67
N VAL A 72 11.27 15.30 -6.48
CA VAL A 72 12.47 14.50 -6.15
C VAL A 72 13.25 14.96 -4.91
N GLY A 73 12.93 16.14 -4.37
CA GLY A 73 13.52 16.65 -3.14
C GLY A 73 12.86 16.12 -1.87
N ILE A 74 11.61 15.64 -1.97
CA ILE A 74 10.92 14.98 -0.87
C ILE A 74 11.72 13.71 -0.54
N THR A 75 11.84 13.39 0.75
CA THR A 75 12.48 12.13 1.20
C THR A 75 11.64 11.39 2.24
N LYS A 76 10.65 12.08 2.82
CA LYS A 76 9.67 11.58 3.78
C LYS A 76 8.35 12.32 3.58
N LEU A 77 7.24 11.63 3.79
CA LEU A 77 5.92 12.24 3.87
C LEU A 77 5.57 12.57 5.33
N PRO A 78 4.75 13.61 5.58
CA PRO A 78 4.16 13.86 6.90
C PRO A 78 3.13 12.76 7.26
N GLU A 79 2.56 12.83 8.46
CA GLU A 79 1.44 11.97 8.84
C GLU A 79 0.27 12.15 7.86
N LEU A 80 -0.28 11.03 7.38
CA LEU A 80 -1.39 11.02 6.44
C LEU A 80 -2.71 11.16 7.21
N PRO A 81 -3.64 12.02 6.76
CA PRO A 81 -4.93 12.15 7.42
C PRO A 81 -5.76 10.88 7.21
N SER A 82 -6.58 10.51 8.20
CA SER A 82 -7.42 9.30 8.17
C SER A 82 -8.48 9.30 7.06
N THR A 83 -8.73 10.46 6.46
CA THR A 83 -9.68 10.70 5.35
C THR A 83 -9.06 10.50 3.97
N LEU A 84 -7.74 10.31 3.87
CA LEU A 84 -7.05 10.20 2.60
C LEU A 84 -7.45 8.91 1.88
N ALA A 85 -7.98 9.05 0.68
CA ALA A 85 -8.40 7.97 -0.20
C ALA A 85 -7.41 7.74 -1.36
N VAL A 86 -6.71 8.78 -1.80
CA VAL A 86 -5.76 8.70 -2.92
C VAL A 86 -4.43 9.35 -2.53
N LEU A 87 -3.35 8.58 -2.65
CA LEU A 87 -1.98 9.05 -2.47
C LEU A 87 -1.15 8.76 -3.73
N ASP A 88 -0.74 9.82 -4.42
CA ASP A 88 0.24 9.75 -5.49
C ASP A 88 1.53 10.46 -5.05
N CYS A 89 2.56 9.64 -4.81
CA CYS A 89 3.90 10.04 -4.45
C CYS A 89 4.95 9.41 -5.37
N TRP A 90 4.57 9.18 -6.64
CA TRP A 90 5.47 8.69 -7.66
C TRP A 90 6.70 9.60 -7.80
N LEU A 91 7.91 9.03 -7.88
CA LEU A 91 9.15 9.79 -8.09
C LEU A 91 9.42 10.89 -7.04
N CYS A 92 9.29 10.54 -5.76
CA CYS A 92 9.53 11.43 -4.61
C CYS A 92 10.72 11.01 -3.73
N ASN A 93 11.69 10.24 -4.26
CA ASN A 93 12.91 9.77 -3.55
C ASN A 93 12.69 9.20 -2.13
N LEU A 94 11.48 8.73 -1.81
CA LEU A 94 11.07 8.31 -0.47
C LEU A 94 11.84 7.07 -0.05
N THR A 95 12.36 7.07 1.17
CA THR A 95 13.03 5.87 1.73
C THR A 95 12.08 5.03 2.58
N VAL A 96 10.99 5.63 3.05
CA VAL A 96 9.96 5.00 3.87
C VAL A 96 8.62 5.72 3.65
N LEU A 97 7.52 4.99 3.71
CA LEU A 97 6.17 5.56 3.80
C LEU A 97 5.71 5.61 5.26
N PRO A 98 4.96 6.64 5.67
CA PRO A 98 4.25 6.63 6.94
C PRO A 98 3.18 5.52 6.96
N PRO A 99 2.58 5.21 8.13
CA PRO A 99 1.41 4.35 8.19
C PRO A 99 0.32 4.83 7.23
N LEU A 100 -0.22 3.90 6.44
CA LEU A 100 -1.31 4.19 5.51
C LEU A 100 -2.63 4.26 6.27
N PRO A 101 -3.54 5.20 5.95
CA PRO A 101 -4.84 5.26 6.57
C PRO A 101 -5.71 4.07 6.15
N GLU A 102 -6.53 3.58 7.07
CA GLU A 102 -7.42 2.41 6.85
C GLU A 102 -8.46 2.61 5.73
N GLY A 103 -8.66 3.84 5.26
CA GLY A 103 -9.57 4.18 4.15
C GLY A 103 -8.88 4.46 2.81
N LEU A 104 -7.57 4.22 2.68
CA LEU A 104 -6.84 4.48 1.44
C LEU A 104 -7.26 3.50 0.35
N LEU A 105 -7.70 4.01 -0.79
CA LEU A 105 -8.17 3.23 -1.95
C LEU A 105 -7.10 3.10 -3.03
N GLU A 106 -6.33 4.16 -3.26
CA GLU A 106 -5.30 4.20 -4.31
C GLU A 106 -3.96 4.69 -3.77
N LEU A 107 -2.89 3.95 -4.09
CA LEU A 107 -1.51 4.30 -3.76
C LEU A 107 -0.60 4.14 -4.98
N ASP A 108 -0.02 5.24 -5.46
CA ASP A 108 1.17 5.21 -6.31
C ASP A 108 2.39 5.68 -5.50
N CYS A 109 3.31 4.75 -5.27
CA CYS A 109 4.61 5.02 -4.67
C CYS A 109 5.77 4.49 -5.51
N ALA A 110 5.57 4.31 -6.82
CA ALA A 110 6.62 3.84 -7.69
C ALA A 110 7.75 4.87 -7.88
N HIS A 111 8.91 4.39 -8.34
CA HIS A 111 10.12 5.19 -8.55
C HIS A 111 10.61 5.92 -7.29
N ASN A 112 10.53 5.24 -6.15
CA ASN A 112 11.08 5.72 -4.89
C ASN A 112 12.29 4.86 -4.46
N LYS A 113 12.76 5.04 -3.23
CA LYS A 113 13.86 4.29 -2.62
C LYS A 113 13.38 3.48 -1.42
N LEU A 114 12.11 3.06 -1.44
CA LEU A 114 11.50 2.31 -0.36
C LEU A 114 12.22 0.96 -0.23
N THR A 115 12.60 0.60 0.99
CA THR A 115 13.18 -0.71 1.31
C THR A 115 12.16 -1.68 1.89
N VAL A 116 11.03 -1.14 2.34
CA VAL A 116 9.90 -1.87 2.91
C VAL A 116 8.61 -1.10 2.61
N LEU A 117 7.51 -1.82 2.37
CA LEU A 117 6.18 -1.22 2.35
C LEU A 117 5.56 -1.27 3.75
N PRO A 118 4.77 -0.25 4.13
CA PRO A 118 3.98 -0.28 5.36
C PRO A 118 2.89 -1.36 5.26
N THR A 119 2.19 -1.62 6.37
CA THR A 119 0.99 -2.46 6.34
C THR A 119 -0.01 -1.88 5.33
N ILE A 120 -0.43 -2.72 4.39
CA ILE A 120 -1.43 -2.35 3.37
C ILE A 120 -2.83 -2.43 4.01
N PRO A 121 -3.63 -1.35 3.95
CA PRO A 121 -4.99 -1.36 4.48
C PRO A 121 -5.90 -2.24 3.61
N LYS A 122 -6.91 -2.85 4.21
CA LYS A 122 -7.84 -3.76 3.49
C LYS A 122 -8.70 -3.07 2.45
N SER A 123 -8.81 -1.75 2.53
CA SER A 123 -9.55 -0.90 1.61
C SER A 123 -8.77 -0.58 0.33
N LEU A 124 -7.46 -0.90 0.27
CA LEU A 124 -6.64 -0.55 -0.89
C LEU A 124 -7.06 -1.39 -2.10
N GLU A 125 -7.52 -0.71 -3.14
CA GLU A 125 -7.98 -1.30 -4.41
C GLU A 125 -6.87 -1.24 -5.48
N ILE A 126 -6.05 -0.18 -5.45
CA ILE A 126 -5.01 0.04 -6.46
C ILE A 126 -3.69 0.35 -5.77
N ILE A 127 -2.64 -0.40 -6.14
CA ILE A 127 -1.29 -0.14 -5.68
C ILE A 127 -0.27 -0.25 -6.81
N THR A 128 0.56 0.79 -6.95
CA THR A 128 1.73 0.80 -7.83
C THR A 128 2.96 1.12 -6.97
N TYR A 129 3.94 0.22 -6.95
CA TYR A 129 5.13 0.34 -6.09
C TYR A 129 6.44 -0.03 -6.81
N ASP A 130 6.40 -0.10 -8.14
CA ASP A 130 7.55 -0.45 -8.98
C ASP A 130 8.75 0.47 -8.78
N TYR A 131 9.92 0.00 -9.20
CA TYR A 131 11.15 0.80 -9.16
C TYR A 131 11.49 1.35 -7.76
N ASN A 132 11.24 0.52 -6.74
CA ASN A 132 11.72 0.70 -5.37
C ASN A 132 12.89 -0.27 -5.07
N SER A 133 13.46 -0.16 -3.86
CA SER A 133 14.55 -1.03 -3.38
C SER A 133 14.04 -2.06 -2.36
N LEU A 134 12.83 -2.58 -2.56
CA LEU A 134 12.20 -3.54 -1.65
C LEU A 134 13.04 -4.81 -1.59
N GLY A 135 13.40 -5.23 -0.38
CA GLY A 135 14.04 -6.53 -0.19
C GLY A 135 13.10 -7.66 -0.64
N PHE A 136 13.64 -8.73 -1.22
CA PHE A 136 12.92 -9.90 -1.76
C PHE A 136 11.90 -10.57 -0.81
N LEU A 137 11.87 -10.20 0.48
CA LEU A 137 10.98 -10.73 1.52
C LEU A 137 9.83 -9.78 1.91
N ASN A 138 9.86 -8.53 1.46
CA ASN A 138 8.92 -7.47 1.87
C ASN A 138 8.25 -6.78 0.67
N SER A 139 8.38 -7.35 -0.52
CA SER A 139 7.45 -7.08 -1.62
C SER A 139 6.25 -7.99 -1.38
N PRO A 140 5.11 -7.50 -0.88
CA PRO A 140 3.92 -8.31 -0.93
C PRO A 140 3.60 -8.52 -2.41
N THR A 141 3.78 -9.75 -2.89
CA THR A 141 3.23 -10.09 -4.19
C THR A 141 1.71 -10.05 -4.04
N ILE A 142 0.96 -9.57 -5.03
CA ILE A 142 -0.52 -9.57 -4.92
C ILE A 142 -1.07 -10.98 -4.71
N ASP A 143 -0.31 -11.99 -5.15
CA ASP A 143 -0.57 -13.39 -4.86
C ASP A 143 -0.50 -13.72 -3.35
N ASP A 144 0.33 -13.05 -2.55
CA ASP A 144 0.36 -13.24 -1.09
C ASP A 144 -0.90 -12.70 -0.41
N PHE A 145 -1.52 -11.63 -0.92
CA PHE A 145 -2.73 -11.07 -0.29
C PHE A 145 -3.97 -11.92 -0.56
N HIS A 146 -4.21 -12.33 -1.81
CA HIS A 146 -5.32 -13.22 -2.13
C HIS A 146 -5.09 -14.66 -1.67
N ALA A 147 -3.86 -15.18 -1.72
CA ALA A 147 -3.57 -16.51 -1.19
C ALA A 147 -3.65 -16.54 0.34
N MET A 148 -3.24 -15.49 1.07
CA MET A 148 -3.42 -15.45 2.52
C MET A 148 -4.89 -15.30 2.93
N GLU A 149 -5.72 -14.57 2.18
CA GLU A 149 -7.16 -14.48 2.42
C GLU A 149 -7.84 -15.83 2.15
N GLN A 150 -7.56 -16.47 1.01
CA GLN A 150 -8.09 -17.79 0.66
C GLN A 150 -7.55 -18.91 1.58
N LEU A 151 -6.30 -18.85 2.03
CA LEU A 151 -5.73 -19.80 3.01
C LEU A 151 -6.24 -19.56 4.43
N LYS A 152 -6.55 -18.32 4.83
CA LYS A 152 -7.22 -18.03 6.11
C LYS A 152 -8.69 -18.46 6.09
N GLU A 153 -9.39 -18.26 4.98
CA GLU A 153 -10.76 -18.72 4.77
C GLU A 153 -10.84 -20.25 4.72
N ALA A 154 -9.95 -20.90 3.95
CA ALA A 154 -9.83 -22.35 3.88
C ALA A 154 -9.38 -22.95 5.22
N GLY A 155 -8.40 -22.34 5.91
CA GLY A 155 -7.97 -22.75 7.24
C GLY A 155 -9.09 -22.64 8.28
N ARG A 156 -9.83 -21.53 8.34
CA ARG A 156 -10.96 -21.33 9.25
C ARG A 156 -12.13 -22.28 8.97
N ASN A 157 -12.37 -22.63 7.72
CA ASN A 157 -13.44 -23.55 7.34
C ASN A 157 -13.05 -25.04 7.48
N ILE A 158 -11.76 -25.38 7.38
CA ILE A 158 -11.29 -26.77 7.38
C ILE A 158 -10.77 -27.21 8.76
N LEU A 159 -10.12 -26.34 9.56
CA LEU A 159 -9.60 -26.68 10.90
C LEU A 159 -10.68 -27.21 11.88
N PRO A 160 -11.89 -26.62 11.97
CA PRO A 160 -12.95 -27.15 12.83
C PRO A 160 -13.59 -28.45 12.30
N LEU A 161 -13.38 -28.80 11.02
CA LEU A 161 -13.90 -30.03 10.40
C LEU A 161 -12.90 -31.19 10.51
N ILE A 162 -11.58 -30.91 10.57
CA ILE A 162 -10.54 -31.95 10.72
C ILE A 162 -10.27 -32.29 12.19
N HIS A 163 -10.29 -31.30 13.10
CA HIS A 163 -10.02 -31.52 14.54
C HIS A 163 -10.95 -32.57 15.21
N PRO A 164 -12.24 -32.70 14.85
CA PRO A 164 -13.09 -33.77 15.39
C PRO A 164 -12.83 -35.15 14.77
N LEU A 165 -12.33 -35.21 13.53
CA LEU A 165 -12.16 -36.45 12.77
C LEU A 165 -10.82 -37.15 13.03
N SER A 166 -9.80 -36.44 13.53
CA SER A 166 -8.52 -37.05 13.94
C SER A 166 -8.53 -37.66 15.34
N GLU A 167 -9.40 -37.18 16.24
CA GLU A 167 -9.42 -37.59 17.65
C GLU A 167 -10.65 -38.41 18.07
N GLN A 168 -11.74 -38.36 17.31
CA GLN A 168 -12.91 -39.22 17.53
C GLN A 168 -13.10 -40.06 16.29
N ASN A 169 -13.12 -41.38 16.43
CA ASN A 169 -13.45 -42.35 15.38
C ASN A 169 -14.97 -42.64 15.46
N PRO A 170 -15.85 -41.78 14.91
CA PRO A 170 -17.27 -41.79 15.24
C PRO A 170 -18.03 -42.81 14.38
N ILE A 171 -17.33 -43.47 13.43
CA ILE A 171 -17.88 -44.38 12.41
C ILE A 171 -17.25 -45.79 12.55
N GLY A 172 -16.35 -46.00 13.50
CA GLY A 172 -15.76 -47.32 13.79
C GLY A 172 -14.85 -47.86 12.68
N LEU A 173 -14.06 -46.99 12.05
CA LEU A 173 -13.07 -47.40 11.05
C LEU A 173 -11.88 -48.09 11.74
N ASN A 174 -11.28 -49.10 11.10
CA ASN A 174 -10.15 -49.82 11.69
C ASN A 174 -8.83 -49.03 11.57
N ASP A 175 -7.86 -49.36 12.43
CA ASP A 175 -6.64 -48.58 12.63
C ASP A 175 -5.79 -48.43 11.34
N ASP A 176 -5.83 -49.42 10.46
CA ASP A 176 -5.14 -49.39 9.16
C ASP A 176 -5.73 -48.32 8.23
N VAL A 177 -7.05 -48.18 8.19
CA VAL A 177 -7.72 -47.14 7.37
C VAL A 177 -7.51 -45.75 7.97
N MET A 178 -7.49 -45.63 9.30
CA MET A 178 -7.16 -44.37 9.98
C MET A 178 -5.72 -43.93 9.72
N SER A 179 -4.77 -44.86 9.70
CA SER A 179 -3.36 -44.61 9.36
C SER A 179 -3.19 -44.15 7.91
N VAL A 180 -3.92 -44.76 6.98
CA VAL A 180 -3.93 -44.34 5.55
C VAL A 180 -4.51 -42.95 5.38
N ILE A 181 -5.58 -42.59 6.11
CA ILE A 181 -6.17 -41.25 6.07
C ILE A 181 -5.20 -40.22 6.67
N ALA A 182 -4.56 -40.52 7.81
CA ALA A 182 -3.56 -39.63 8.42
C ALA A 182 -2.34 -39.40 7.51
N SER A 183 -1.86 -40.47 6.86
CA SER A 183 -0.79 -40.40 5.85
C SER A 183 -1.20 -39.53 4.66
N PHE A 184 -2.41 -39.73 4.12
CA PHE A 184 -2.93 -38.98 2.99
C PHE A 184 -3.12 -37.49 3.30
N LEU A 185 -3.50 -37.15 4.54
CA LEU A 185 -3.61 -35.75 5.00
C LEU A 185 -2.23 -35.11 5.16
N THR A 186 -1.23 -35.86 5.61
CA THR A 186 0.17 -35.40 5.74
C THR A 186 0.82 -35.18 4.36
N ASP A 187 0.55 -36.07 3.39
CA ASP A 187 1.01 -35.94 2.01
C ASP A 187 0.40 -34.71 1.31
N LYS A 188 -0.86 -34.39 1.60
CA LYS A 188 -1.50 -33.16 1.09
C LYS A 188 -0.85 -31.89 1.65
N GLN A 189 -0.43 -31.89 2.92
CA GLN A 189 0.38 -30.80 3.49
C GLN A 189 1.76 -30.68 2.81
N GLY A 190 2.44 -31.81 2.56
CA GLY A 190 3.72 -31.83 1.85
C GLY A 190 3.63 -31.35 0.40
N LEU A 191 2.53 -31.66 -0.29
CA LEU A 191 2.27 -31.24 -1.67
C LEU A 191 2.09 -29.72 -1.79
N ILE A 192 1.38 -29.11 -0.85
CA ILE A 192 1.22 -27.64 -0.75
C ILE A 192 2.59 -26.98 -0.50
N GLN A 193 3.41 -27.57 0.37
CA GLN A 193 4.77 -27.06 0.66
C GLN A 193 5.72 -27.19 -0.54
N THR A 194 5.54 -28.21 -1.38
CA THR A 194 6.35 -28.43 -2.59
C THR A 194 5.97 -27.46 -3.71
N GLN A 195 4.67 -27.16 -3.86
CA GLN A 195 4.18 -26.15 -4.81
C GLN A 195 4.67 -24.73 -4.43
N LEU A 196 4.75 -24.42 -3.14
CA LEU A 196 5.39 -23.19 -2.62
C LEU A 196 6.88 -23.06 -3.01
N ASN A 197 7.64 -24.16 -3.02
CA ASN A 197 9.06 -24.15 -3.40
C ASN A 197 9.28 -24.08 -4.93
N GLN A 198 8.34 -24.55 -5.74
CA GLN A 198 8.38 -24.42 -7.20
C GLN A 198 8.09 -22.98 -7.65
N LEU A 199 7.14 -22.28 -7.00
CA LEU A 199 6.88 -20.86 -7.22
C LEU A 199 8.10 -19.97 -6.91
N LYS A 200 8.85 -20.30 -5.86
CA LYS A 200 10.15 -19.66 -5.54
C LYS A 200 11.20 -19.76 -6.64
N THR A 201 11.14 -20.80 -7.48
CA THR A 201 12.17 -21.05 -8.50
C THR A 201 11.82 -20.35 -9.82
N SER A 202 10.52 -20.28 -10.17
CA SER A 202 10.03 -19.59 -11.37
C SER A 202 10.21 -18.06 -11.30
N TYR A 203 10.19 -17.49 -10.08
CA TYR A 203 10.40 -16.06 -9.78
C TYR A 203 11.80 -15.52 -10.12
N LEU A 204 12.80 -16.39 -10.33
CA LEU A 204 14.18 -15.98 -10.64
C LEU A 204 14.43 -15.71 -12.13
N THR A 205 13.46 -15.97 -13.02
CA THR A 205 13.74 -16.09 -14.45
C THR A 205 12.96 -15.13 -15.36
N LEU A 206 11.94 -14.43 -14.86
CA LEU A 206 11.07 -13.57 -15.69
C LEU A 206 10.59 -12.34 -14.91
N CYS A 207 10.31 -11.25 -15.65
CA CYS A 207 9.60 -10.00 -15.27
C CYS A 207 10.53 -8.82 -14.90
N GLY A 208 10.51 -7.63 -15.54
CA GLY A 208 9.46 -7.02 -16.37
C GLY A 208 8.28 -6.58 -15.49
N TYR A 209 8.43 -5.45 -14.79
CA TYR A 209 7.74 -5.09 -13.55
C TYR A 209 6.22 -4.75 -13.67
N PRO A 210 5.37 -5.01 -12.64
CA PRO A 210 3.91 -5.04 -12.77
C PRO A 210 3.14 -3.85 -12.13
N ARG A 211 2.13 -3.35 -12.86
CA ARG A 211 0.94 -2.65 -12.31
C ARG A 211 -0.07 -3.70 -11.83
N ILE A 212 -0.63 -3.57 -10.62
CA ILE A 212 -1.68 -4.48 -10.14
C ILE A 212 -2.95 -3.73 -9.70
N GLU A 213 -4.09 -4.21 -10.19
CA GLU A 213 -5.45 -3.88 -9.74
C GLU A 213 -5.89 -5.03 -8.81
N ILE A 214 -6.33 -4.73 -7.57
CA ILE A 214 -6.68 -5.69 -6.51
C ILE A 214 -8.15 -6.11 -6.61
#